data_AF-A0A8S2FNF1-F1
#
_entry.id   AF-A0A8S2FNF1-F1
#
_cell.length_a   1.000
_cell.length_b   1.000
_cell.length_c   1.000
_cell.angle_alpha   90.00
_cell.angle_beta   90.00
_cell.angle_gamma   90.00
#
_symmetry.space_group_name_H-M   'P 1'
#
loop_
_entity.id
_entity.type
_entity.pdbx_description
1 polymer ?
#
loop_
_entity_poly.entity_id
_entity_poly.type
_entity_poly.pdbx_seq_one_letter_code
_entity_poly.pdbx_strand_id
1 'polypeptide(L)'
;LTAQQLLNRIEIITNGSIVGRFFPFWPTRDVDLIHWLSHWIAKGAVPVALLNIQKVPDNHHKLDMWQHQMIHGVAPRGILLRNPIELQTPQRLYEQLTSDSQILIRRYDIIQRYTPQTNLCQLTKFNDTTWRKMNVLGQVVNVLREEKQVNDNEVRGVYYRPSVNYIRIPSSCVPGITIYVRRYSQTHKDLLDAAELPFKS
;
A
#
# COMPACT_ATOMS: atom_id res chain seq x y z
N LEU A 1 0.93 8.10 -5.56
CA LEU A 1 2.29 8.68 -5.40
C LEU A 1 3.19 7.60 -4.80
N THR A 2 4.26 7.20 -5.48
CA THR A 2 5.23 6.23 -4.93
C THR A 2 6.13 6.88 -3.87
N ALA A 3 6.85 6.08 -3.08
CA ALA A 3 7.83 6.59 -2.12
C ALA A 3 8.91 7.44 -2.79
N GLN A 4 9.44 6.99 -3.94
CA GLN A 4 10.43 7.74 -4.71
C GLN A 4 9.90 9.08 -5.23
N GLN A 5 8.65 9.11 -5.71
CA GLN A 5 8.05 10.35 -6.17
C GLN A 5 7.84 11.35 -5.02
N LEU A 6 7.50 10.86 -3.82
CA LEU A 6 7.39 11.72 -2.63
C LEU A 6 8.77 12.24 -2.20
N LEU A 7 9.79 11.37 -2.15
CA LEU A 7 11.18 11.73 -1.86
C LEU A 7 11.65 12.89 -2.74
N ASN A 8 11.52 12.74 -4.06
CA ASN A 8 11.94 13.77 -5.03
C ASN A 8 11.18 15.08 -4.82
N ARG A 9 9.87 15.02 -4.53
CA ARG A 9 9.06 16.22 -4.28
C ARG A 9 9.47 16.95 -3.00
N ILE A 10 9.75 16.21 -1.93
CA ILE A 10 10.24 16.81 -0.67
C ILE A 10 11.59 17.48 -0.89
N GLU A 11 12.50 16.85 -1.61
CA GLU A 11 13.80 17.45 -1.93
C GLU A 11 13.62 18.77 -2.71
N ILE A 12 12.77 18.79 -3.74
CA ILE A 12 12.47 19.99 -4.53
C ILE A 12 11.86 21.11 -3.67
N ILE A 13 10.80 20.81 -2.92
CA ILE A 13 10.05 21.82 -2.16
C ILE A 13 10.88 22.39 -1.00
N THR A 14 11.79 21.59 -0.44
CA THR A 14 12.67 22.02 0.65
C THR A 14 14.00 22.60 0.15
N ASN A 15 14.18 22.73 -1.16
CA ASN A 15 15.43 23.14 -1.79
C ASN A 15 16.64 22.33 -1.27
N GLY A 16 16.46 21.01 -1.12
CA GLY A 16 17.46 20.08 -0.61
C GLY A 16 17.77 20.20 0.90
N SER A 17 17.08 21.06 1.65
CA SER A 17 17.33 21.17 3.10
C SER A 17 16.84 19.95 3.89
N ILE A 18 15.87 19.22 3.36
CA ILE A 18 15.42 17.92 3.86
C ILE A 18 15.78 16.84 2.84
N VAL A 19 16.31 15.74 3.36
CA VAL A 19 16.63 14.53 2.59
C VAL A 19 15.96 13.34 3.23
N GLY A 20 15.76 12.28 2.48
CA GLY A 20 15.25 11.04 3.03
C GLY A 20 15.77 9.81 2.34
N ARG A 21 15.61 8.68 3.02
CA ARG A 21 15.92 7.36 2.51
C ARG A 21 14.73 6.44 2.76
N PHE A 22 14.35 5.70 1.72
CA PHE A 22 13.25 4.75 1.79
C PHE A 22 13.76 3.36 2.17
N PHE A 23 13.12 2.75 3.17
CA PHE A 23 13.36 1.38 3.60
C PHE A 23 12.16 0.52 3.19
N PRO A 24 12.29 -0.37 2.19
CA PRO A 24 11.22 -1.28 1.80
C PRO A 24 11.00 -2.36 2.86
N PHE A 25 9.74 -2.63 3.20
CA PHE A 25 9.36 -3.68 4.16
C PHE A 25 8.87 -4.96 3.48
N TRP A 26 8.72 -4.93 2.15
CA TRP A 26 8.48 -6.10 1.32
C TRP A 26 9.75 -6.52 0.55
N PRO A 27 10.04 -7.82 0.41
CA PRO A 27 9.56 -8.93 1.22
C PRO A 27 9.75 -8.71 2.73
N THR A 28 9.01 -9.46 3.55
CA THR A 28 8.99 -9.34 5.01
C THR A 28 10.39 -9.22 5.62
N ARG A 29 10.56 -8.25 6.52
CA ARG A 29 11.83 -7.94 7.18
C ARG A 29 11.88 -8.53 8.59
N ASP A 30 13.08 -8.64 9.14
CA ASP A 30 13.28 -8.95 10.56
C ASP A 30 13.64 -7.67 11.30
N VAL A 31 12.62 -6.99 11.82
CA VAL A 31 12.80 -5.69 12.46
C VAL A 31 11.80 -5.53 13.60
N ASP A 32 12.31 -5.16 14.77
CA ASP A 32 11.48 -4.65 15.85
C ASP A 32 11.06 -3.21 15.51
N LEU A 33 9.85 -3.06 15.00
CA LEU A 33 9.35 -1.79 14.48
C LEU A 33 9.30 -0.69 15.55
N ILE A 34 8.99 -1.02 16.81
CA ILE A 34 8.93 -0.05 17.91
C ILE A 34 10.34 0.48 18.18
N HIS A 35 11.30 -0.42 18.40
CA HIS A 35 12.67 -0.02 18.72
C HIS A 35 13.31 0.74 17.55
N TRP A 36 13.10 0.27 16.32
CA TRP A 36 13.65 0.89 15.12
C TRP A 36 13.10 2.30 14.88
N LEU A 37 11.78 2.51 14.99
CA LEU A 37 11.18 3.85 14.87
C LEU A 37 11.61 4.78 16.01
N SER A 38 11.64 4.26 17.23
CA SER A 38 12.04 5.06 18.41
C SER A 38 13.46 5.58 18.27
N HIS A 39 14.37 4.77 17.73
CA HIS A 39 15.75 5.16 17.43
C HIS A 39 15.81 6.38 16.50
N TRP A 40 15.09 6.34 15.37
CA TRP A 40 15.10 7.43 14.39
C TRP A 40 14.43 8.70 14.90
N ILE A 41 13.27 8.56 15.55
CA ILE A 41 12.52 9.70 16.09
C ILE A 41 13.32 10.39 17.20
N ALA A 42 13.99 9.64 18.08
CA ALA A 42 14.85 10.20 19.13
C ALA A 42 16.01 11.03 18.56
N LYS A 43 16.47 10.71 17.34
CA LYS A 43 17.49 11.47 16.60
C LYS A 43 16.90 12.64 15.79
N GLY A 44 15.63 12.99 15.99
CA GLY A 44 14.95 14.09 15.30
C GLY A 44 14.56 13.78 13.85
N ALA A 45 14.54 12.51 13.45
CA ALA A 45 14.05 12.11 12.13
C ALA A 45 12.52 12.08 12.09
N VAL A 46 11.97 12.22 10.89
CA VAL A 46 10.53 12.18 10.61
C VAL A 46 10.22 10.99 9.72
N PRO A 47 9.72 9.87 10.28
CA PRO A 47 9.31 8.72 9.47
C PRO A 47 7.96 8.96 8.78
N VAL A 48 7.86 8.54 7.52
CA VAL A 48 6.62 8.52 6.73
C VAL A 48 6.46 7.13 6.12
N ALA A 49 5.42 6.41 6.52
CA ALA A 49 5.11 5.09 6.02
C ALA A 49 4.25 5.17 4.75
N LEU A 50 4.60 4.38 3.75
CA LEU A 50 3.73 4.07 2.61
C LEU A 50 3.05 2.73 2.90
N LEU A 51 1.75 2.77 3.19
CA LEU A 51 0.96 1.65 3.69
C LEU A 51 -0.05 1.16 2.66
N ASN A 52 -0.26 -0.16 2.64
CA ASN A 52 -1.39 -0.78 1.97
C ASN A 52 -2.54 -0.99 2.97
N ILE A 53 -3.36 0.04 3.15
CA ILE A 53 -4.46 0.03 4.12
C ILE A 53 -5.58 -0.97 3.76
N GLN A 54 -5.59 -1.50 2.53
CA GLN A 54 -6.57 -2.52 2.13
C GLN A 54 -6.33 -3.88 2.79
N LYS A 55 -5.14 -4.11 3.37
CA LYS A 55 -4.78 -5.38 4.02
C LYS A 55 -5.37 -5.54 5.41
N VAL A 56 -5.62 -4.42 6.10
CA VAL A 56 -6.17 -4.40 7.44
C VAL A 56 -7.44 -3.55 7.36
N PRO A 57 -8.60 -4.15 7.01
CA PRO A 57 -9.84 -3.41 6.91
C PRO A 57 -10.17 -2.82 8.28
N ASP A 58 -10.45 -1.52 8.31
CA ASP A 58 -11.09 -0.93 9.45
C ASP A 58 -12.62 -1.02 9.30
N ASN A 59 -13.34 -1.02 10.42
CA ASN A 59 -14.81 -1.10 10.42
C ASN A 59 -15.46 0.13 9.77
N HIS A 60 -14.68 1.19 9.53
CA HIS A 60 -15.11 2.44 8.94
C HIS A 60 -14.47 2.62 7.56
N HIS A 61 -15.17 2.16 6.51
CA HIS A 61 -14.84 2.37 5.09
C HIS A 61 -13.45 1.88 4.65
N LYS A 62 -13.43 0.74 3.93
CA LYS A 62 -12.23 0.25 3.25
C LYS A 62 -11.75 1.29 2.23
N LEU A 63 -10.70 2.05 2.55
CA LEU A 63 -10.09 2.96 1.59
C LEU A 63 -9.34 2.14 0.54
N ASP A 64 -9.70 2.29 -0.73
CA ASP A 64 -9.13 1.50 -1.83
C ASP A 64 -7.88 2.15 -2.42
N MET A 65 -6.90 2.46 -1.57
CA MET A 65 -5.67 3.10 -2.03
C MET A 65 -4.49 2.87 -1.11
N TRP A 66 -3.30 3.08 -1.65
CA TRP A 66 -2.07 3.22 -0.89
C TRP A 66 -2.04 4.60 -0.22
N GLN A 67 -1.54 4.67 1.01
CA GLN A 67 -1.46 5.93 1.75
C GLN A 67 -0.09 6.20 2.34
N HIS A 68 0.30 7.47 2.28
CA HIS A 68 1.44 7.99 3.04
C HIS A 68 0.94 8.47 4.40
N GLN A 69 1.49 7.91 5.47
CA GLN A 69 1.11 8.18 6.86
C GLN A 69 2.36 8.62 7.62
N MET A 70 2.37 9.86 8.13
CA MET A 70 3.45 10.34 8.98
C MET A 70 3.38 9.63 10.33
N ILE A 71 4.50 9.09 10.80
CA ILE A 71 4.65 8.55 12.14
C ILE A 71 5.25 9.65 13.00
N HIS A 72 4.50 10.14 13.98
CA HIS A 72 4.92 11.28 14.79
C HIS A 72 5.37 10.88 16.21
N GLY A 73 5.24 9.62 16.57
CA GLY A 73 5.67 9.12 17.87
C GLY A 73 5.52 7.62 18.02
N VAL A 74 6.19 7.09 19.02
CA VAL A 74 6.07 5.70 19.47
C VAL A 74 5.76 5.74 20.97
N ALA A 75 4.79 4.94 21.39
CA ALA A 75 4.36 4.80 22.76
C ALA A 75 4.43 3.33 23.19
N PRO A 76 4.41 3.01 24.51
CA PRO A 76 4.46 1.62 24.97
C PRO A 76 3.36 0.72 24.39
N ARG A 77 2.23 1.32 23.99
CA ARG A 77 1.05 0.61 23.46
C ARG A 77 0.97 0.58 21.93
N GLY A 78 1.86 1.28 21.21
CA GLY A 78 1.81 1.31 19.75
C GLY A 78 2.47 2.52 19.10
N ILE A 79 2.17 2.71 17.83
CA ILE A 79 2.79 3.69 16.94
C ILE A 79 1.74 4.75 16.59
N LEU A 80 2.10 6.02 16.73
CA LEU A 80 1.20 7.16 16.54
C LEU A 80 1.32 7.70 15.12
N LEU A 81 0.23 7.59 14.36
CA LEU A 81 0.11 8.05 12.97
C LEU A 81 -0.63 9.39 12.89
N ARG A 82 -0.44 10.13 11.79
CA ARG A 82 -1.18 11.35 11.44
C ARG A 82 -1.94 11.16 10.14
N ASN A 83 -3.14 11.74 10.10
CA ASN A 83 -4.10 11.75 8.98
C ASN A 83 -4.93 10.44 8.83
N PRO A 84 -5.84 10.14 9.79
CA PRO A 84 -6.13 10.89 11.02
C PRO A 84 -5.17 10.53 12.15
N ILE A 85 -5.30 11.20 13.32
CA ILE A 85 -4.48 10.85 14.48
C ILE A 85 -4.93 9.50 15.00
N GLU A 86 -4.09 8.49 14.89
CA GLU A 86 -4.43 7.12 15.27
C GLU A 86 -3.28 6.44 16.01
N LEU A 87 -3.62 5.66 17.04
CA LEU A 87 -2.70 4.73 17.67
C LEU A 87 -2.87 3.36 17.01
N GLN A 88 -1.87 2.91 16.27
CA GLN A 88 -1.86 1.61 15.62
C GLN A 88 -0.97 0.62 16.37
N THR A 89 -1.41 -0.64 16.45
CA THR A 89 -0.55 -1.69 17.00
C THR A 89 0.59 -2.01 16.02
N PRO A 90 1.78 -2.40 16.51
CA PRO A 90 2.89 -2.77 15.63
C PRO A 90 2.50 -3.87 14.66
N GLN A 91 1.74 -4.88 15.11
CA GLN A 91 1.26 -5.97 14.28
C GLN A 91 0.41 -5.49 13.09
N ARG A 92 -0.62 -4.66 13.34
CA ARG A 92 -1.49 -4.14 12.27
C ARG A 92 -0.72 -3.27 11.28
N LEU A 93 0.23 -2.48 11.77
CA LEU A 93 1.08 -1.67 10.90
C LEU A 93 2.03 -2.55 10.08
N TYR A 94 2.56 -3.61 10.68
CA TYR A 94 3.46 -4.56 10.04
C TYR A 94 2.77 -5.32 8.90
N GLU A 95 1.53 -5.76 9.08
CA GLU A 95 0.72 -6.42 8.04
C GLU A 95 0.52 -5.53 6.80
N GLN A 96 0.41 -4.21 7.00
CA GLN A 96 0.30 -3.25 5.90
C GLN A 96 1.66 -2.98 5.23
N LEU A 97 2.73 -2.91 6.03
CA LEU A 97 4.11 -2.69 5.58
C LEU A 97 4.73 -3.89 4.85
N THR A 98 4.24 -5.10 5.11
CA THR A 98 4.77 -6.34 4.52
C THR A 98 3.84 -6.91 3.46
N SER A 99 3.06 -6.05 2.83
CA SER A 99 2.13 -6.44 1.77
C SER A 99 2.79 -6.50 0.40
N ASP A 100 2.27 -7.34 -0.50
CA ASP A 100 2.70 -7.27 -1.90
C ASP A 100 2.33 -5.92 -2.52
N SER A 101 3.09 -5.52 -3.54
CA SER A 101 2.82 -4.37 -4.41
C SER A 101 1.62 -4.61 -5.34
N GLN A 102 0.44 -4.73 -4.74
CA GLN A 102 -0.83 -4.91 -5.43
C GLN A 102 -1.91 -4.03 -4.80
N ILE A 103 -2.96 -3.76 -5.57
CA ILE A 103 -4.16 -3.07 -5.11
C ILE A 103 -5.39 -3.92 -5.41
N LEU A 104 -6.34 -3.92 -4.49
CA LEU A 104 -7.61 -4.61 -4.64
C LEU A 104 -8.61 -3.67 -5.30
N ILE A 105 -9.26 -4.13 -6.36
CA ILE A 105 -10.36 -3.40 -7.02
C ILE A 105 -11.66 -4.12 -6.72
N ARG A 106 -12.67 -3.39 -6.26
CA ARG A 106 -13.97 -3.98 -5.90
C ARG A 106 -14.67 -4.55 -7.13
N ARG A 107 -15.40 -5.64 -6.92
CA ARG A 107 -16.36 -6.18 -7.89
C ARG A 107 -17.31 -5.10 -8.41
N TYR A 108 -17.88 -4.33 -7.49
CA TYR A 108 -18.82 -3.24 -7.80
C TYR A 108 -18.25 -2.23 -8.81
N ASP A 109 -16.99 -1.81 -8.63
CA ASP A 109 -16.32 -0.85 -9.50
C ASP A 109 -16.14 -1.34 -10.93
N ILE A 110 -16.00 -2.66 -11.13
CA ILE A 110 -15.88 -3.30 -12.43
C ILE A 110 -17.24 -3.32 -13.12
N ILE A 111 -18.26 -3.81 -12.42
CA ILE A 111 -19.62 -3.95 -12.98
C ILE A 111 -20.18 -2.59 -13.36
N GLN A 112 -20.06 -1.59 -12.49
CA GLN A 112 -20.60 -0.25 -12.73
C GLN A 112 -19.98 0.43 -13.97
N ARG A 113 -18.73 0.09 -14.32
CA ARG A 113 -18.02 0.68 -15.46
C ARG A 113 -18.12 -0.15 -16.74
N TYR A 114 -18.52 -1.42 -16.63
CA TYR A 114 -18.60 -2.32 -17.77
C TYR A 114 -19.85 -2.04 -18.61
N THR A 115 -19.63 -1.99 -19.92
CA THR A 115 -20.70 -1.98 -20.94
C THR A 115 -20.43 -3.05 -21.98
N PRO A 116 -21.43 -3.52 -22.73
CA PRO A 116 -21.21 -4.48 -23.83
C PRO A 116 -20.20 -4.00 -24.89
N GLN A 117 -19.97 -2.69 -24.99
CA GLN A 117 -19.01 -2.07 -25.91
C GLN A 117 -17.60 -1.93 -25.31
N THR A 118 -17.41 -2.29 -24.03
CA THR A 118 -16.12 -2.17 -23.35
C THR A 118 -15.12 -3.17 -23.90
N ASN A 119 -14.05 -2.67 -24.53
CA ASN A 119 -13.00 -3.51 -25.08
C ASN A 119 -12.03 -4.02 -23.99
N LEU A 120 -12.31 -5.21 -23.45
CA LEU A 120 -11.46 -5.84 -22.42
C LEU A 120 -10.06 -6.21 -22.91
N CYS A 121 -9.82 -6.31 -24.23
CA CYS A 121 -8.48 -6.59 -24.76
C CYS A 121 -7.48 -5.48 -24.41
N GLN A 122 -7.93 -4.28 -24.02
CA GLN A 122 -7.02 -3.25 -23.53
C GLN A 122 -6.23 -3.70 -22.30
N LEU A 123 -6.77 -4.61 -21.48
CA LEU A 123 -6.09 -5.17 -20.30
C LEU A 123 -4.85 -6.03 -20.65
N THR A 124 -4.67 -6.43 -21.91
CA THR A 124 -3.49 -7.18 -22.36
C THR A 124 -2.41 -6.30 -23.00
N LYS A 125 -2.77 -5.05 -23.32
CA LYS A 125 -1.92 -4.06 -24.00
C LYS A 125 -0.97 -3.31 -23.07
N PHE A 126 -1.06 -3.52 -21.77
CA PHE A 126 -0.10 -2.94 -20.83
C PHE A 126 1.31 -3.49 -21.06
N ASN A 127 2.30 -2.60 -21.10
CA ASN A 127 3.72 -2.96 -21.19
C ASN A 127 4.21 -3.67 -19.92
N ASP A 128 3.54 -3.42 -18.79
CA ASP A 128 3.83 -4.10 -17.54
C ASP A 128 3.39 -5.58 -17.60
N THR A 129 4.39 -6.47 -17.71
CA THR A 129 4.19 -7.92 -17.77
C THR A 129 3.46 -8.48 -16.53
N THR A 130 3.47 -7.75 -15.41
CA THR A 130 2.83 -8.17 -14.15
C THR A 130 1.32 -8.29 -14.31
N TRP A 131 0.68 -7.49 -15.17
CA TRP A 131 -0.74 -7.62 -15.49
C TRP A 131 -1.09 -9.00 -16.07
N ARG A 132 -0.22 -9.52 -16.94
CA ARG A 132 -0.37 -10.86 -17.52
C ARG A 132 -0.07 -11.94 -16.50
N LYS A 133 1.00 -11.78 -15.71
CA LYS A 133 1.35 -12.73 -14.63
C LYS A 133 0.24 -12.87 -13.60
N MET A 134 -0.45 -11.78 -13.27
CA MET A 134 -1.60 -11.78 -12.35
C MET A 134 -2.93 -12.16 -13.03
N ASN A 135 -2.94 -12.45 -14.33
CA ASN A 135 -4.13 -12.75 -15.11
C ASN A 135 -5.29 -11.75 -14.86
N VAL A 136 -4.99 -10.44 -14.88
CA VAL A 136 -5.98 -9.40 -14.55
C VAL A 136 -7.20 -9.48 -15.47
N LEU A 137 -6.99 -9.74 -16.77
CA LEU A 137 -8.09 -9.96 -17.71
C LEU A 137 -8.99 -11.13 -17.28
N GLY A 138 -8.41 -12.28 -16.95
CA GLY A 138 -9.18 -13.45 -16.51
C GLY A 138 -9.95 -13.18 -15.21
N GLN A 139 -9.38 -12.42 -14.28
CA GLN A 139 -10.07 -11.98 -13.07
C GLN A 139 -11.30 -11.11 -13.40
N VAL A 140 -11.17 -10.12 -14.30
CA VAL A 140 -12.28 -9.27 -14.75
C VAL A 140 -13.36 -10.09 -15.46
N VAL A 141 -12.97 -10.97 -16.38
CA VAL A 141 -13.91 -11.86 -17.09
C VAL A 141 -14.67 -12.75 -16.10
N ASN A 142 -14.00 -13.27 -15.07
CA ASN A 142 -14.68 -14.06 -14.04
C ASN A 142 -15.74 -13.25 -13.28
N VAL A 143 -15.43 -12.01 -12.91
CA VAL A 143 -16.38 -11.11 -12.24
C VAL A 143 -17.62 -10.88 -13.10
N LEU A 144 -17.44 -10.54 -14.38
CA LEU A 144 -18.53 -10.28 -15.31
C LEU A 144 -19.37 -11.53 -15.60
N ARG A 145 -18.73 -12.70 -15.69
CA ARG A 145 -19.40 -13.99 -15.84
C ARG A 145 -20.28 -14.31 -14.63
N GLU A 146 -19.74 -14.16 -13.42
CA GLU A 146 -20.52 -14.34 -12.19
C GLU A 146 -21.68 -13.35 -12.12
N GLU A 147 -21.51 -12.13 -12.62
CA GLU A 147 -22.57 -11.11 -12.57
C GLU A 147 -23.76 -11.49 -13.45
N LYS A 148 -23.46 -12.01 -14.65
CA LYS A 148 -24.50 -12.56 -15.51
C LYS A 148 -25.25 -13.71 -14.81
N GLN A 149 -24.55 -14.58 -14.10
CA GLN A 149 -25.18 -15.68 -13.35
C GLN A 149 -26.04 -15.19 -12.19
N VAL A 150 -25.61 -14.14 -11.47
CA VAL A 150 -26.43 -13.48 -10.44
C VAL A 150 -27.74 -13.01 -11.08
N ASN A 151 -27.66 -12.22 -12.15
CA ASN A 151 -28.83 -11.66 -12.82
C ASN A 151 -29.78 -12.76 -13.36
N ASP A 152 -29.24 -13.78 -14.03
CA ASP A 152 -30.03 -14.89 -14.57
C ASP A 152 -30.74 -15.69 -13.45
N ASN A 153 -30.12 -15.83 -12.28
CA ASN A 153 -30.68 -16.54 -11.13
C ASN A 153 -31.68 -15.69 -10.34
N GLU A 154 -31.45 -14.37 -10.22
CA GLU A 154 -32.42 -13.44 -9.63
C GLU A 154 -33.74 -13.45 -10.43
N VAL A 155 -33.66 -13.45 -11.76
CA VAL A 155 -34.84 -13.61 -12.64
C VAL A 155 -35.58 -14.94 -12.37
N ARG A 156 -34.85 -15.98 -11.97
CA ARG A 156 -35.41 -17.31 -11.63
C ARG A 156 -35.84 -17.44 -10.16
N GLY A 157 -35.73 -16.38 -9.36
CA GLY A 157 -36.04 -16.39 -7.92
C GLY A 157 -35.05 -17.22 -7.09
N VAL A 158 -33.88 -17.54 -7.63
CA VAL A 158 -32.83 -18.31 -6.95
C VAL A 158 -31.78 -17.34 -6.42
N TYR A 159 -31.54 -17.37 -5.12
CA TYR A 159 -30.46 -16.58 -4.52
C TYR A 159 -29.09 -17.15 -4.92
N TYR A 160 -28.26 -16.34 -5.57
CA TYR A 160 -26.89 -16.69 -5.93
C TYR A 160 -25.92 -15.66 -5.39
N ARG A 161 -24.97 -16.09 -4.55
CA ARG A 161 -23.96 -15.22 -3.96
C ARG A 161 -22.66 -15.29 -4.78
N PRO A 162 -22.13 -14.16 -5.27
CA PRO A 162 -20.84 -14.14 -5.96
C PRO A 162 -19.71 -14.68 -5.10
N SER A 163 -18.76 -15.37 -5.74
CA SER A 163 -17.59 -15.93 -5.05
C SER A 163 -16.44 -14.92 -4.95
N VAL A 164 -16.37 -13.95 -5.87
CA VAL A 164 -15.30 -12.95 -5.95
C VAL A 164 -15.82 -11.55 -5.65
N ASN A 165 -15.32 -10.96 -4.55
CA ASN A 165 -15.64 -9.58 -4.16
C ASN A 165 -14.61 -8.54 -4.63
N TYR A 166 -13.40 -8.97 -4.98
CA TYR A 166 -12.30 -8.10 -5.42
C TYR A 166 -11.42 -8.81 -6.44
N ILE A 167 -10.85 -8.05 -7.37
CA ILE A 167 -9.71 -8.48 -8.18
C ILE A 167 -8.43 -7.84 -7.65
N ARG A 168 -7.28 -8.41 -8.01
CA ARG A 168 -5.95 -7.89 -7.71
C ARG A 168 -5.31 -7.37 -8.97
N ILE A 169 -4.81 -6.14 -8.95
CA ILE A 169 -3.99 -5.58 -10.02
C ILE A 169 -2.63 -5.15 -9.46
N PRO A 170 -1.56 -5.12 -10.28
CA PRO A 170 -0.26 -4.68 -9.82
C PRO A 170 -0.27 -3.20 -9.44
N SER A 171 0.56 -2.84 -8.46
CA SER A 171 0.77 -1.46 -8.03
C SER A 171 2.24 -1.09 -8.15
N SER A 172 2.53 0.14 -8.55
CA SER A 172 3.89 0.68 -8.52
C SER A 172 4.35 1.05 -7.10
N CYS A 173 3.47 0.97 -6.11
CA CYS A 173 3.81 1.25 -4.71
C CYS A 173 4.45 0.03 -4.06
N VAL A 174 5.58 0.26 -3.40
CA VAL A 174 6.22 -0.71 -2.50
C VAL A 174 5.96 -0.22 -1.08
N PRO A 175 5.48 -1.06 -0.17
CA PRO A 175 5.28 -0.64 1.21
C PRO A 175 6.62 -0.49 1.91
N GLY A 176 6.68 0.47 2.81
CA GLY A 176 7.89 0.74 3.56
C GLY A 176 7.84 2.08 4.26
N ILE A 177 8.97 2.50 4.79
CA ILE A 177 9.08 3.73 5.58
C ILE A 177 10.20 4.58 5.01
N THR A 178 9.87 5.82 4.66
CA THR A 178 10.88 6.84 4.36
C THR A 178 11.24 7.56 5.65
N ILE A 179 12.53 7.59 5.97
CA ILE A 179 13.05 8.41 7.06
C ILE A 179 13.53 9.73 6.48
N TYR A 180 12.90 10.85 6.89
CA TYR A 180 13.33 12.19 6.50
C TYR A 180 14.13 12.86 7.61
N VAL A 181 15.18 13.57 7.24
CA VAL A 181 16.11 14.26 8.15
C VAL A 181 16.57 15.57 7.54
N ARG A 182 17.03 16.50 8.38
CA ARG A 182 17.68 17.72 7.92
C ARG A 182 19.05 17.38 7.34
N ARG A 183 19.34 17.87 6.12
CA ARG A 183 20.64 17.71 5.46
C ARG A 183 21.76 18.27 6.36
N TYR A 184 22.90 17.60 6.36
CA TYR A 184 24.10 17.91 7.17
C TYR A 184 23.95 17.80 8.70
N SER A 185 22.81 17.30 9.20
CA SER A 185 22.71 16.89 10.62
C SER A 185 23.55 15.64 10.90
N GLN A 186 23.81 15.35 12.18
CA GLN A 186 24.43 14.08 12.56
C GLN A 186 23.57 12.89 12.10
N THR A 187 22.25 12.97 12.31
CA THR A 187 21.28 11.97 11.87
C THR A 187 21.28 11.73 10.37
N HIS A 188 21.62 12.75 9.57
CA HIS A 188 21.78 12.57 8.12
C HIS A 188 22.93 11.63 7.78
N LYS A 189 24.08 11.74 8.46
CA LYS A 189 25.20 10.81 8.25
C LYS A 189 24.78 9.39 8.66
N ASP A 190 24.20 9.25 9.85
CA ASP A 190 23.71 7.98 10.36
C ASP A 190 22.69 7.32 9.40
N LEU A 191 21.85 8.12 8.74
CA LEU A 191 20.87 7.63 7.76
C LEU A 191 21.51 7.12 6.47
N LEU A 192 22.58 7.77 6.00
CA LEU A 192 23.35 7.32 4.84
C LEU A 192 24.09 6.01 5.14
N ASP A 193 24.63 5.89 6.35
CA ASP A 193 25.41 4.73 6.79
C ASP A 193 24.55 3.55 7.28
N ALA A 194 23.24 3.75 7.45
CA ALA A 194 22.33 2.71 7.91
C ALA A 194 22.33 1.50 6.97
N ALA A 195 22.40 0.29 7.53
CA ALA A 195 22.21 -0.93 6.76
C ALA A 195 20.76 -1.05 6.25
N GLU A 196 20.58 -1.81 5.17
CA GLU A 196 19.24 -2.26 4.77
C GLU A 196 18.62 -3.17 5.84
N LEU A 197 17.29 -3.20 5.89
CA LEU A 197 16.57 -4.06 6.84
C LEU A 197 16.78 -5.54 6.46
N PRO A 198 17.18 -6.40 7.41
CA PRO A 198 17.41 -7.81 7.13
C PRO A 198 16.10 -8.50 6.73
N PHE A 199 16.18 -9.52 5.87
CA PHE A 199 15.02 -10.32 5.51
C PHE A 199 14.64 -11.24 6.67
N LYS A 200 13.33 -11.45 6.86
CA LYS A 200 12.86 -12.51 7.74
C LYS A 200 13.06 -13.85 7.05
N SER A 201 13.88 -14.70 7.64
CA SER A 201 14.13 -16.09 7.22
C SER A 201 12.86 -16.95 7.30
#